data_AF-A0A915Q7D8-F1
#
_entry.id   AF-A0A915Q7D8-F1
#
_cell.length_a   1.000
_cell.length_b   1.000
_cell.length_c   1.000
_cell.angle_alpha   90.00
_cell.angle_beta   90.00
_cell.angle_gamma   90.00
#
_symmetry.space_group_name_H-M   'P 1'
#
loop_
_entity.id
_entity.type
_entity.pdbx_description
1 polymer ?
#
loop_
_entity_poly.entity_id
_entity_poly.type
_entity_poly.pdbx_seq_one_letter_code
_entity_poly.pdbx_strand_id
1 'polypeptide(L)'
;MEDVCVLSNFFLRSSDPVRSERLTLSINNNVNRLIANIFGIDQNDQDCEYVNIEDASIDDTLDDIAYSTIGIDTPSTSAVNNVESPLLGHARGGVDWMRKLAVKYQHIKDTYNSYKNNFAGLLERTGNTDRAELLALKSAMDPLTQGWTESVGQCLKLIIDRSSREHYANVLLTSENIISTLAKLLIMEQSSMIPPENVYSMMKIGKEAVIDRILSHFGKKCSFVIISTHLDTHEIAKKVCSALLILF
;
A
#
# COMPACT_ATOMS: atom_id res chain seq x y z
N MET A 1 -6.97 -8.85 -7.81
CA MET A 1 -7.15 -8.12 -6.54
C MET A 1 -7.79 -9.04 -5.52
N GLU A 2 -7.16 -9.11 -4.34
CA GLU A 2 -7.73 -9.48 -3.03
C GLU A 2 -8.56 -10.75 -2.96
N ASP A 3 -7.96 -11.93 -2.88
CA ASP A 3 -8.77 -13.15 -2.72
C ASP A 3 -9.26 -13.44 -1.30
N VAL A 4 -8.79 -12.65 -0.34
CA VAL A 4 -9.20 -12.79 1.07
C VAL A 4 -9.85 -11.51 1.59
N CYS A 5 -9.57 -10.34 1.02
CA CYS A 5 -10.20 -9.07 1.37
C CYS A 5 -11.34 -8.72 0.38
N VAL A 6 -12.16 -7.73 0.72
CA VAL A 6 -13.54 -7.61 0.19
C VAL A 6 -13.64 -7.48 -1.34
N LEU A 7 -12.59 -7.03 -2.02
CA LEU A 7 -12.60 -6.85 -3.46
C LEU A 7 -12.07 -8.07 -4.22
N SER A 8 -12.36 -9.28 -3.72
CA SER A 8 -12.11 -10.48 -4.52
C SER A 8 -12.95 -10.43 -5.78
N ASN A 9 -12.26 -10.57 -6.92
CA ASN A 9 -12.87 -10.82 -8.22
C ASN A 9 -13.86 -12.00 -8.19
N PHE A 10 -13.77 -12.89 -7.19
CA PHE A 10 -14.68 -14.00 -6.98
C PHE A 10 -16.14 -13.55 -6.81
N PHE A 11 -16.43 -12.51 -6.02
CA PHE A 11 -17.80 -11.98 -5.85
C PHE A 11 -18.27 -11.16 -7.04
N LEU A 12 -17.33 -10.60 -7.80
CA LEU A 12 -17.61 -9.92 -9.06
C LEU A 12 -17.89 -10.90 -10.20
N ARG A 13 -17.59 -12.20 -10.06
CA ARG A 13 -18.11 -13.25 -10.97
C ARG A 13 -19.58 -13.54 -10.68
N SER A 14 -20.39 -12.49 -10.69
CA SER A 14 -21.83 -12.64 -10.85
C SER A 14 -22.12 -13.29 -12.19
N SER A 15 -23.21 -14.05 -12.29
CA SER A 15 -23.68 -14.65 -13.55
C SER A 15 -23.92 -13.60 -14.66
N ASP A 16 -23.96 -12.31 -14.31
CA ASP A 16 -24.08 -11.17 -15.20
C ASP A 16 -22.74 -10.40 -15.31
N PRO A 17 -22.03 -10.51 -16.46
CA PRO A 17 -20.75 -9.84 -16.68
C PRO A 17 -20.87 -8.31 -16.77
N VAL A 18 -22.01 -7.78 -17.22
CA VAL A 18 -22.20 -6.32 -17.39
C VAL A 18 -22.34 -5.65 -16.04
N ARG A 19 -23.06 -6.29 -15.11
CA ARG A 19 -23.17 -5.79 -13.73
C ARG A 19 -21.82 -5.79 -13.01
N SER A 20 -21.01 -6.83 -13.24
CA SER A 20 -19.65 -6.94 -12.71
C SER A 20 -18.74 -5.80 -13.18
N GLU A 21 -18.76 -5.52 -14.48
CA GLU A 21 -17.97 -4.44 -15.08
C GLU A 21 -18.37 -3.07 -14.52
N ARG A 22 -19.67 -2.79 -14.44
CA ARG A 22 -20.18 -1.53 -13.86
C ARG A 22 -19.75 -1.36 -12.40
N LEU A 23 -19.78 -2.44 -11.62
CA LEU A 23 -19.36 -2.38 -10.22
C LEU A 23 -17.86 -2.14 -10.10
N THR A 24 -17.06 -2.83 -10.92
CA THR A 24 -15.60 -2.62 -10.99
C THR A 24 -15.27 -1.17 -11.34
N LEU A 25 -15.95 -0.59 -12.32
CA LEU A 25 -15.81 0.82 -12.68
C LEU A 25 -16.20 1.74 -11.52
N SER A 26 -17.31 1.46 -10.84
CA SER A 26 -17.75 2.23 -9.67
C SER A 26 -16.73 2.19 -8.53
N ILE A 27 -16.17 1.01 -8.23
CA ILE A 27 -15.10 0.85 -7.23
C ILE A 27 -13.88 1.69 -7.62
N ASN A 28 -13.39 1.53 -8.86
CA ASN A 28 -12.22 2.25 -9.32
C ASN A 28 -12.42 3.77 -9.29
N ASN A 29 -13.61 4.25 -9.65
CA ASN A 29 -13.94 5.68 -9.57
C ASN A 29 -13.91 6.18 -8.12
N ASN A 30 -14.53 5.46 -7.19
CA ASN A 30 -14.51 5.81 -5.76
C ASN A 30 -13.09 5.81 -5.19
N VAL A 31 -12.27 4.83 -5.57
CA VAL A 31 -10.86 4.74 -5.18
C VAL A 31 -10.07 5.92 -5.72
N ASN A 32 -10.20 6.23 -7.01
CA ASN A 32 -9.52 7.36 -7.63
C ASN A 32 -9.91 8.70 -6.99
N ARG A 33 -11.20 8.90 -6.67
CA ARG A 33 -11.65 10.10 -5.95
C ARG A 33 -11.09 10.17 -4.54
N LEU A 34 -11.01 9.05 -3.81
CA LEU A 34 -10.38 9.02 -2.50
C LEU A 34 -8.90 9.39 -2.60
N ILE A 35 -8.16 8.80 -3.55
CA ILE A 35 -6.74 9.10 -3.76
C ILE A 35 -6.53 10.60 -4.04
N ALA A 36 -7.34 11.19 -4.92
CA ALA A 36 -7.25 12.61 -5.23
C ALA A 36 -7.62 13.50 -4.03
N ASN A 37 -8.79 13.27 -3.42
CA ASN A 37 -9.37 14.20 -2.44
C ASN A 37 -8.83 14.01 -1.01
N ILE A 38 -8.46 12.78 -0.65
CA ILE A 38 -8.03 12.42 0.71
C ILE A 38 -6.52 12.36 0.81
N PHE A 39 -5.84 11.70 -0.14
CA PHE A 39 -4.37 11.64 -0.15
C PHE A 39 -3.71 12.81 -0.89
N GLY A 40 -4.47 13.60 -1.66
CA GLY A 40 -3.92 14.76 -2.38
C GLY A 40 -3.00 14.36 -3.52
N ILE A 41 -3.27 13.22 -4.18
CA ILE A 41 -2.41 12.68 -5.23
C ILE A 41 -3.14 12.74 -6.57
N ASP A 42 -2.57 13.49 -7.51
CA ASP A 42 -3.06 13.55 -8.88
C ASP A 42 -2.59 12.33 -9.68
N GLN A 43 -3.39 11.93 -10.69
CA GLN A 43 -3.09 10.75 -11.53
C GLN A 43 -1.76 10.85 -12.30
N ASN A 44 -1.23 12.08 -12.48
CA ASN A 44 0.03 12.30 -13.18
C ASN A 44 1.28 12.05 -12.32
N ASP A 45 1.16 11.90 -10.99
CA ASP A 45 2.30 11.55 -10.13
C ASP A 45 2.51 10.01 -10.03
N GLN A 46 2.27 9.30 -11.13
CA GLN A 46 2.18 7.83 -11.16
C GLN A 46 3.52 7.09 -11.11
N ASP A 47 4.65 7.80 -11.02
CA ASP A 47 5.98 7.23 -11.26
C ASP A 47 6.59 6.45 -10.08
N CYS A 48 5.83 6.12 -9.04
CA CYS A 48 6.37 5.51 -7.82
C CYS A 48 5.62 4.24 -7.41
N GLU A 49 5.86 3.16 -8.15
CA GLU A 49 5.37 1.83 -7.79
C GLU A 49 6.26 1.20 -6.70
N TYR A 50 6.14 1.71 -5.46
CA TYR A 50 6.81 1.08 -4.33
C TYR A 50 6.15 -0.23 -3.93
N VAL A 51 6.99 -1.17 -3.46
CA VAL A 51 6.54 -2.46 -2.95
C VAL A 51 5.91 -2.27 -1.57
N ASN A 52 6.50 -1.44 -0.72
CA ASN A 52 5.98 -1.14 0.61
C ASN A 52 6.06 0.37 0.90
N ILE A 53 5.22 0.86 1.82
CA ILE A 53 5.17 2.29 2.15
C ILE A 53 6.48 2.81 2.77
N GLU A 54 7.23 1.93 3.45
CA GLU A 54 8.52 2.26 4.07
C GLU A 54 9.66 2.43 3.05
N ASP A 55 9.48 2.00 1.80
CA ASP A 55 10.50 2.10 0.73
C ASP A 55 10.79 3.55 0.32
N ALA A 56 9.88 4.47 0.65
CA ALA A 56 10.03 5.88 0.37
C ALA A 56 10.78 6.63 1.49
N SER A 57 11.07 5.99 2.62
CA SER A 57 11.82 6.64 3.70
C SER A 57 13.25 6.98 3.26
N ILE A 58 13.69 8.20 3.56
CA ILE A 58 15.10 8.57 3.40
C ILE A 58 15.79 8.17 4.69
N ASP A 59 16.75 7.26 4.59
CA ASP A 59 17.65 6.99 5.70
C ASP A 59 18.54 8.23 5.90
N ASP A 60 18.64 8.73 7.12
CA ASP A 60 19.40 9.95 7.48
C ASP A 60 20.91 9.82 7.18
N THR A 61 21.37 8.63 6.76
CA THR A 61 22.76 8.33 6.37
C THR A 61 23.24 9.06 5.11
N LEU A 62 22.35 9.72 4.35
CA LEU A 62 22.70 10.45 3.13
C LEU A 62 23.29 11.85 3.36
N ASP A 63 23.17 12.43 4.56
CA ASP A 63 23.79 13.73 4.87
C ASP A 63 25.33 13.63 4.94
N ASP A 64 25.90 12.45 5.20
CA ASP A 64 27.36 12.26 5.28
C ASP A 64 28.05 12.07 3.91
N ILE A 65 27.32 11.70 2.86
CA ILE A 65 27.91 11.52 1.51
C ILE A 65 28.08 12.86 0.80
N ALA A 66 27.31 13.89 1.18
CA ALA A 66 27.45 15.24 0.63
C ALA A 66 28.70 15.99 1.15
N TYR A 67 29.39 15.46 2.18
CA TYR A 67 30.55 16.11 2.80
C TYR A 67 31.87 15.35 2.68
N SER A 68 31.93 14.19 2.00
CA SER A 68 33.22 13.56 1.66
C SER A 68 33.89 14.32 0.51
N THR A 69 34.32 15.52 0.84
CA THR A 69 35.25 16.37 0.11
C THR A 69 36.44 15.50 -0.24
N ILE A 70 36.59 15.17 -1.52
CA ILE A 70 37.81 14.57 -2.05
C ILE A 70 38.92 15.58 -1.73
N GLY A 71 39.72 15.25 -0.71
CA GLY A 71 40.92 15.98 -0.36
C GLY A 71 41.88 15.96 -1.54
N ILE A 72 42.10 17.13 -2.12
CA ILE A 72 43.28 17.40 -2.94
C ILE A 72 43.90 18.66 -2.36
N ASP A 73 44.91 18.44 -1.52
CA ASP A 73 45.86 19.45 -1.11
C ASP A 73 46.56 20.02 -2.35
N THR A 74 46.47 21.33 -2.61
CA THR A 74 47.57 22.18 -3.14
C THR A 74 47.11 23.64 -3.41
N PRO A 75 48.02 24.63 -3.39
CA PRO A 75 47.69 26.02 -3.06
C PRO A 75 47.64 27.00 -4.25
N SER A 76 47.03 28.16 -3.96
CA SER A 76 47.23 29.49 -4.57
C SER A 76 46.28 29.95 -5.69
N THR A 77 45.62 31.09 -5.36
CA THR A 77 45.35 32.26 -6.21
C THR A 77 44.54 32.07 -7.50
N SER A 78 43.26 32.45 -7.48
CA SER A 78 42.76 33.72 -8.06
C SER A 78 41.28 33.64 -8.46
N ALA A 79 40.57 34.72 -8.12
CA ALA A 79 39.34 35.27 -8.71
C ALA A 79 38.24 34.30 -9.21
N VAL A 80 37.20 34.22 -8.37
CA VAL A 80 35.76 34.06 -8.65
C VAL A 80 35.38 34.23 -10.12
N ASN A 81 34.93 33.14 -10.75
CA ASN A 81 33.89 33.15 -11.77
C ASN A 81 33.07 31.87 -11.64
N ASN A 82 31.79 32.04 -11.28
CA ASN A 82 30.79 30.98 -11.20
C ASN A 82 30.70 30.23 -12.53
N VAL A 83 31.21 29.00 -12.56
CA VAL A 83 30.83 28.00 -13.56
C VAL A 83 30.10 26.91 -12.82
N GLU A 84 28.78 27.00 -12.80
CA GLU A 84 27.91 25.92 -12.33
C GLU A 84 28.15 24.70 -13.22
N SER A 85 28.74 23.65 -12.63
CA SER A 85 28.92 22.37 -13.30
C SER A 85 27.56 21.69 -13.56
N PRO A 86 27.24 21.29 -14.80
CA PRO A 86 25.94 20.69 -15.15
C PRO A 86 25.67 19.34 -14.49
N LEU A 87 26.72 18.68 -13.97
CA LEU A 87 26.63 17.37 -13.32
C LEU A 87 26.12 17.47 -11.87
N LEU A 88 26.31 18.61 -11.20
CA LEU A 88 25.86 18.83 -9.81
C LEU A 88 24.37 19.19 -9.73
N GLY A 89 23.79 19.82 -10.77
CA GLY A 89 22.36 20.13 -10.83
C GLY A 89 21.46 18.90 -10.98
N HIS A 90 21.90 17.90 -11.76
CA HIS A 90 21.16 16.65 -11.96
C HIS A 90 21.17 15.74 -10.72
N ALA A 91 22.28 15.72 -9.97
CA ALA A 91 22.38 14.99 -8.72
C ALA A 91 21.53 15.62 -7.60
N ARG A 92 21.50 16.97 -7.52
CA ARG A 92 20.62 17.70 -6.59
C ARG A 92 19.12 17.48 -6.89
N GLY A 93 18.75 17.45 -8.17
CA GLY A 93 17.37 17.19 -8.59
C GLY A 93 16.84 15.81 -8.19
N GLY A 94 17.68 14.77 -8.24
CA GLY A 94 17.32 13.42 -7.80
C GLY A 94 17.07 13.33 -6.29
N VAL A 95 17.93 13.94 -5.48
CA VAL A 95 17.78 13.96 -4.01
C VAL A 95 16.55 14.76 -3.58
N ASP A 96 16.29 15.90 -4.22
CA ASP A 96 15.11 16.71 -3.93
C ASP A 96 13.81 16.00 -4.34
N TRP A 97 13.83 15.25 -5.44
CA TRP A 97 12.73 14.37 -5.83
C TRP A 97 12.51 13.26 -4.79
N MET A 98 13.57 12.59 -4.31
CA MET A 98 13.47 11.55 -3.28
C MET A 98 12.87 12.12 -2.00
N ARG A 99 13.25 13.35 -1.60
CA ARG A 99 12.70 14.01 -0.42
C ARG A 99 11.22 14.35 -0.56
N LYS A 100 10.82 14.89 -1.71
CA LYS A 100 9.39 15.11 -2.02
C LYS A 100 8.60 13.82 -1.98
N LEU A 101 9.19 12.73 -2.48
CA LEU A 101 8.56 11.43 -2.51
C LEU A 101 8.41 10.82 -1.10
N ALA A 102 9.45 10.91 -0.27
CA ALA A 102 9.38 10.51 1.13
C ALA A 102 8.28 11.25 1.89
N VAL A 103 8.21 12.58 1.74
CA VAL A 103 7.17 13.43 2.33
C VAL A 103 5.78 13.01 1.85
N LYS A 104 5.63 12.71 0.56
CA LYS A 104 4.36 12.23 -0.02
C LYS A 104 3.92 10.91 0.60
N TYR A 105 4.79 9.91 0.70
CA TYR A 105 4.44 8.61 1.27
C TYR A 105 4.21 8.68 2.78
N GLN A 106 4.94 9.54 3.49
CA GLN A 106 4.68 9.85 4.89
C GLN A 106 3.28 10.46 5.05
N HIS A 107 2.91 11.44 4.21
CA HIS A 107 1.57 12.03 4.22
C HIS A 107 0.46 10.99 3.97
N ILE A 108 0.66 10.06 3.02
CA ILE A 108 -0.26 8.94 2.78
C ILE A 108 -0.40 8.08 4.06
N LYS A 109 0.73 7.71 4.69
CA LYS A 109 0.76 6.90 5.91
C LYS A 109 0.00 7.58 7.05
N ASP A 110 0.24 8.86 7.27
CA ASP A 110 -0.39 9.65 8.34
C ASP A 110 -1.89 9.83 8.10
N THR A 111 -2.27 10.10 6.85
CA THR A 111 -3.67 10.24 6.45
C THR A 111 -4.40 8.91 6.62
N TYR A 112 -3.83 7.80 6.14
CA TYR A 112 -4.38 6.46 6.33
C TYR A 112 -4.60 6.16 7.82
N ASN A 113 -3.58 6.41 8.66
CA ASN A 113 -3.67 6.19 10.09
C ASN A 113 -4.69 7.08 10.80
N SER A 114 -4.94 8.28 10.29
CA SER A 114 -5.97 9.19 10.82
C SER A 114 -7.40 8.69 10.54
N TYR A 115 -7.60 7.98 9.42
CA TYR A 115 -8.92 7.49 9.00
C TYR A 115 -9.15 6.00 9.23
N LYS A 116 -8.13 5.21 9.60
CA LYS A 116 -8.24 3.74 9.69
C LYS A 116 -9.33 3.21 10.62
N ASN A 117 -9.72 4.00 11.62
CA ASN A 117 -10.79 3.71 12.57
C ASN A 117 -11.95 4.71 12.49
N ASN A 118 -11.95 5.59 11.48
CA ASN A 118 -12.86 6.74 11.40
C ASN A 118 -13.45 6.89 9.99
N PHE A 119 -14.23 5.89 9.57
CA PHE A 119 -14.95 5.95 8.29
C PHE A 119 -15.96 7.10 8.24
N ALA A 120 -16.61 7.44 9.36
CA ALA A 120 -17.51 8.59 9.43
C ALA A 120 -16.80 9.92 9.09
N GLY A 121 -15.63 10.17 9.69
CA GLY A 121 -14.82 11.34 9.39
C GLY A 121 -14.25 11.33 7.96
N LEU A 122 -13.96 10.14 7.40
CA LEU A 122 -13.60 10.01 5.98
C LEU A 122 -14.75 10.47 5.08
N LEU A 123 -15.99 10.05 5.37
CA LEU A 123 -17.18 10.47 4.64
C LEU A 123 -17.53 11.95 4.80
N GLU A 124 -17.16 12.58 5.92
CA GLU A 124 -17.35 14.02 6.13
C GLU A 124 -16.33 14.85 5.35
N ARG A 125 -15.08 14.37 5.28
CA ARG A 125 -14.05 15.00 4.45
C ARG A 125 -14.34 14.83 2.96
N THR A 126 -15.02 13.75 2.60
CA THR A 126 -15.50 13.49 1.25
C THR A 126 -16.69 14.42 0.95
N GLY A 127 -16.65 15.20 -0.13
CA GLY A 127 -17.74 16.12 -0.47
C GLY A 127 -19.09 15.42 -0.67
N ASN A 128 -20.20 16.16 -0.58
CA ASN A 128 -21.56 15.59 -0.57
C ASN A 128 -21.84 14.62 -1.74
N THR A 129 -21.42 14.96 -2.95
CA THR A 129 -21.60 14.12 -4.15
C THR A 129 -20.81 12.81 -4.02
N ASP A 130 -19.51 12.91 -3.73
CA ASP A 130 -18.62 11.75 -3.61
C ASP A 130 -19.03 10.83 -2.46
N ARG A 131 -19.55 11.41 -1.37
CA ARG A 131 -20.11 10.69 -0.23
C ARG A 131 -21.33 9.88 -0.65
N ALA A 132 -22.26 10.49 -1.40
CA ALA A 132 -23.45 9.79 -1.88
C ALA A 132 -23.08 8.63 -2.82
N GLU A 133 -22.11 8.82 -3.70
CA GLU A 133 -21.62 7.76 -4.60
C GLU A 133 -20.92 6.62 -3.84
N LEU A 134 -20.15 6.93 -2.80
CA LEU A 134 -19.49 5.93 -1.96
C LEU A 134 -20.51 5.10 -1.16
N LEU A 135 -21.53 5.75 -0.60
CA LEU A 135 -22.63 5.05 0.07
C LEU A 135 -23.43 4.19 -0.91
N ALA A 136 -23.68 4.67 -2.14
CA ALA A 136 -24.34 3.90 -3.17
C ALA A 136 -23.52 2.66 -3.59
N LEU A 137 -22.19 2.81 -3.72
CA LEU A 137 -21.29 1.69 -3.96
C LEU A 137 -21.41 0.63 -2.86
N LYS A 138 -21.33 1.03 -1.59
CA LYS A 138 -21.44 0.10 -0.46
C LYS A 138 -22.80 -0.62 -0.45
N SER A 139 -23.89 0.11 -0.69
CA SER A 139 -25.22 -0.49 -0.79
C SER A 139 -25.35 -1.47 -1.95
N ALA A 140 -24.64 -1.25 -3.06
CA ALA A 140 -24.65 -2.17 -4.20
C ALA A 140 -23.80 -3.44 -3.95
N MET A 141 -22.73 -3.32 -3.16
CA MET A 141 -21.84 -4.43 -2.82
C MET A 141 -22.42 -5.38 -1.77
N ASP A 142 -23.15 -4.84 -0.78
CA ASP A 142 -23.66 -5.60 0.36
C ASP A 142 -24.37 -6.92 -0.03
N PRO A 143 -25.38 -6.93 -0.93
CA PRO A 143 -26.06 -8.18 -1.32
C PRO A 143 -25.17 -9.14 -2.13
N LEU A 144 -24.10 -8.65 -2.75
CA LEU A 144 -23.18 -9.47 -3.55
C LEU A 144 -22.19 -10.21 -2.68
N THR A 145 -21.75 -9.59 -1.59
CA THR A 145 -20.77 -10.17 -0.67
C THR A 145 -21.38 -11.19 0.28
N GLN A 146 -22.70 -11.18 0.48
CA GLN A 146 -23.42 -12.13 1.35
C GLN A 146 -22.77 -12.30 2.74
N GLY A 147 -22.28 -11.20 3.33
CA GLY A 147 -21.61 -11.21 4.65
C GLY A 147 -20.14 -11.68 4.63
N TRP A 148 -19.55 -11.91 3.46
CA TRP A 148 -18.11 -12.23 3.32
C TRP A 148 -17.23 -11.15 3.96
N THR A 149 -17.52 -9.89 3.67
CA THR A 149 -16.82 -8.72 4.22
C THR A 149 -16.74 -8.76 5.74
N GLU A 150 -17.88 -9.03 6.36
CA GLU A 150 -18.00 -9.10 7.81
C GLU A 150 -17.23 -10.30 8.35
N SER A 151 -17.37 -11.47 7.71
CA SER A 151 -16.68 -12.70 8.11
C SER A 151 -15.16 -12.54 8.07
N VAL A 152 -14.62 -11.97 6.98
CA VAL A 152 -13.20 -11.66 6.86
C VAL A 152 -12.77 -10.64 7.91
N GLY A 153 -13.56 -9.58 8.12
CA GLY A 153 -13.30 -8.59 9.15
C GLY A 153 -13.21 -9.20 10.56
N GLN A 154 -14.11 -10.12 10.90
CA GLN A 154 -14.07 -10.84 12.17
C GLN A 154 -12.80 -11.68 12.31
N CYS A 155 -12.40 -12.41 11.25
CA CYS A 155 -11.16 -13.18 11.25
C CYS A 155 -9.91 -12.30 11.45
N LEU A 156 -9.80 -11.21 10.70
CA LEU A 156 -8.69 -10.26 10.81
C LEU A 156 -8.63 -9.62 12.20
N LYS A 157 -9.79 -9.25 12.76
CA LYS A 157 -9.89 -8.68 14.09
C LYS A 157 -9.47 -9.67 15.18
N LEU A 158 -9.89 -10.93 15.07
CA LEU A 158 -9.49 -11.98 16.02
C LEU A 158 -7.96 -12.16 16.08
N ILE A 159 -7.27 -12.04 14.95
CA ILE A 159 -5.80 -12.09 14.90
C ILE A 159 -5.20 -10.91 15.66
N ILE A 160 -5.71 -9.70 15.44
CA ILE A 160 -5.25 -8.50 16.14
C ILE A 160 -5.53 -8.58 17.65
N ASP A 161 -6.72 -9.02 18.05
CA ASP A 161 -7.08 -9.13 19.48
C ASP A 161 -6.15 -10.11 20.22
N ARG A 162 -5.72 -11.19 19.55
CA ARG A 162 -4.74 -12.16 20.08
C ARG A 162 -3.31 -11.65 20.08
N SER A 163 -2.97 -10.67 19.25
CA SER A 163 -1.60 -10.12 19.18
C SER A 163 -1.11 -9.56 20.52
N SER A 164 -2.03 -9.09 21.38
CA SER A 164 -1.73 -8.63 22.75
C SER A 164 -1.10 -9.70 23.65
N ARG A 165 -1.19 -10.98 23.27
CA ARG A 165 -0.69 -12.13 24.04
C ARG A 165 0.40 -12.94 23.31
N GLU A 166 0.34 -13.02 21.98
CA GLU A 166 1.11 -14.00 21.21
C GLU A 166 1.78 -13.42 19.93
N HIS A 167 1.92 -12.08 19.82
CA HIS A 167 2.62 -11.39 18.71
C HIS A 167 2.18 -11.82 17.29
N TYR A 168 0.89 -11.73 17.00
CA TYR A 168 0.33 -11.95 15.66
C TYR A 168 0.26 -10.65 14.85
N ALA A 169 0.36 -10.76 13.52
CA ALA A 169 0.20 -9.64 12.59
C ALA A 169 -0.56 -10.07 11.32
N ASN A 170 -1.47 -9.23 10.85
CA ASN A 170 -2.05 -9.36 9.51
C ASN A 170 -1.12 -8.70 8.50
N VAL A 171 -0.82 -9.40 7.41
CA VAL A 171 -0.02 -8.91 6.28
C VAL A 171 -0.79 -9.11 4.99
N LEU A 172 -0.89 -8.06 4.16
CA LEU A 172 -1.62 -8.07 2.91
C LEU A 172 -0.67 -7.99 1.72
N LEU A 173 -0.79 -8.97 0.82
CA LEU A 173 -0.13 -8.95 -0.48
C LEU A 173 -1.14 -8.53 -1.54
N THR A 174 -0.78 -7.57 -2.39
CA THR A 174 -1.66 -6.99 -3.41
C THR A 174 -1.02 -7.01 -4.79
N SER A 175 -1.83 -7.18 -5.82
CA SER A 175 -1.43 -7.10 -7.23
C SER A 175 -1.55 -5.67 -7.79
N GLU A 176 -1.95 -4.71 -6.96
CA GLU A 176 -2.12 -3.31 -7.35
C GLU A 176 -1.07 -2.42 -6.67
N ASN A 177 -1.04 -1.14 -7.04
CA ASN A 177 -0.19 -0.19 -6.34
C ASN A 177 -0.66 -0.05 -4.87
N ILE A 178 0.30 0.29 -4.00
CA ILE A 178 0.02 0.37 -2.57
C ILE A 178 -1.02 1.44 -2.23
N ILE A 179 -1.01 2.57 -2.93
CA ILE A 179 -1.92 3.70 -2.68
C ILE A 179 -3.38 3.30 -2.96
N SER A 180 -3.65 2.63 -4.07
CA SER A 180 -4.97 2.05 -4.41
C SER A 180 -5.41 1.05 -3.35
N THR A 181 -4.49 0.18 -2.92
CA THR A 181 -4.80 -0.83 -1.91
C THR A 181 -5.14 -0.18 -0.56
N LEU A 182 -4.41 0.84 -0.13
CA LEU A 182 -4.72 1.60 1.10
C LEU A 182 -6.06 2.33 1.00
N ALA A 183 -6.36 2.95 -0.15
CA ALA A 183 -7.66 3.57 -0.41
C ALA A 183 -8.81 2.55 -0.31
N LYS A 184 -8.62 1.36 -0.89
CA LYS A 184 -9.60 0.26 -0.82
C LYS A 184 -9.81 -0.23 0.60
N LEU A 185 -8.75 -0.42 1.38
CA LEU A 185 -8.86 -0.80 2.80
C LEU A 185 -9.65 0.23 3.63
N LEU A 186 -9.55 1.52 3.30
CA LEU A 186 -10.36 2.57 3.94
C LEU A 186 -11.84 2.48 3.53
N ILE A 187 -12.12 2.37 2.22
CA ILE A 187 -13.49 2.25 1.68
C ILE A 187 -14.21 1.02 2.25
N MET A 188 -13.47 -0.09 2.39
CA MET A 188 -13.97 -1.36 2.89
C MET A 188 -13.96 -1.48 4.42
N GLU A 189 -13.54 -0.43 5.14
CA GLU A 189 -13.48 -0.41 6.62
C GLU A 189 -12.59 -1.51 7.23
N GLN A 190 -11.60 -1.99 6.47
CA GLN A 190 -10.65 -3.02 6.92
C GLN A 190 -9.31 -2.45 7.40
N SER A 191 -9.11 -1.16 7.20
CA SER A 191 -7.87 -0.43 7.52
C SER A 191 -7.45 -0.47 8.99
N SER A 192 -8.39 -0.67 9.91
CA SER A 192 -8.12 -0.82 11.35
C SER A 192 -7.30 -2.09 11.68
N MET A 193 -7.38 -3.11 10.84
CA MET A 193 -6.82 -4.45 11.10
C MET A 193 -5.53 -4.74 10.32
N ILE A 194 -5.22 -3.92 9.32
CA ILE A 194 -4.07 -4.09 8.44
C ILE A 194 -3.33 -2.75 8.39
N PRO A 195 -2.23 -2.59 9.13
CA PRO A 195 -1.51 -1.33 9.12
C PRO A 195 -0.77 -1.15 7.78
N PRO A 196 -0.47 0.10 7.37
CA PRO A 196 0.06 0.37 6.03
C PRO A 196 1.45 -0.26 5.78
N GLU A 197 2.28 -0.38 6.82
CA GLU A 197 3.58 -1.08 6.79
C GLU A 197 3.45 -2.58 6.48
N ASN A 198 2.27 -3.16 6.69
CA ASN A 198 2.00 -4.57 6.41
C ASN A 198 1.32 -4.78 5.05
N VAL A 199 1.26 -3.76 4.19
CA VAL A 199 0.76 -3.88 2.81
C VAL A 199 1.93 -3.94 1.84
N TYR A 200 1.95 -4.98 1.00
CA TYR A 200 3.03 -5.22 0.04
C TYR A 200 2.49 -5.40 -1.39
N SER A 201 2.90 -4.54 -2.31
CA SER A 201 2.60 -4.62 -3.73
C SER A 201 3.55 -5.55 -4.47
N MET A 202 2.98 -6.48 -5.24
CA MET A 202 3.70 -7.42 -6.07
C MET A 202 4.06 -6.88 -7.46
N MET A 203 3.60 -5.67 -7.81
CA MET A 203 3.71 -5.14 -9.19
C MET A 203 5.16 -5.10 -9.69
N LYS A 204 6.09 -4.63 -8.84
CA LYS A 204 7.47 -4.36 -9.25
C LYS A 204 8.39 -5.58 -9.24
N ILE A 205 8.26 -6.44 -8.22
CA ILE A 205 9.22 -7.53 -7.96
C ILE A 205 8.59 -8.93 -8.02
N GLY A 206 7.27 -9.02 -8.17
CA GLY A 206 6.53 -10.28 -8.21
C GLY A 206 6.27 -10.89 -6.82
N LYS A 207 5.38 -11.90 -6.80
CA LYS A 207 4.85 -12.53 -5.58
C LYS A 207 5.93 -13.20 -4.72
N GLU A 208 6.78 -14.02 -5.32
CA GLU A 208 7.84 -14.77 -4.60
C GLU A 208 8.81 -13.80 -3.90
N ALA A 209 9.30 -12.79 -4.60
CA ALA A 209 10.24 -11.81 -4.03
C ALA A 209 9.60 -10.97 -2.91
N VAL A 210 8.32 -10.62 -3.02
CA VAL A 210 7.59 -9.97 -1.92
C VAL A 210 7.50 -10.88 -0.70
N ILE A 211 7.21 -12.17 -0.89
CA ILE A 211 7.15 -13.14 0.20
C ILE A 211 8.52 -13.26 0.89
N ASP A 212 9.60 -13.42 0.14
CA ASP A 212 10.96 -13.48 0.70
C ASP A 212 11.33 -12.22 1.49
N ARG A 213 10.86 -11.06 1.03
CA ARG A 213 11.03 -9.79 1.75
C ARG A 213 10.27 -9.77 3.07
N ILE A 214 9.02 -10.24 3.10
CA ILE A 214 8.22 -10.37 4.32
C ILE A 214 8.89 -11.33 5.31
N LEU A 215 9.35 -12.50 4.84
CA LEU A 215 10.06 -13.47 5.66
C LEU A 215 11.34 -12.87 6.27
N SER A 216 12.06 -12.05 5.51
CA SER A 216 13.25 -11.35 5.97
C SER A 216 12.94 -10.26 6.99
N HIS A 217 11.84 -9.53 6.80
CA HIS A 217 11.39 -8.46 7.69
C HIS A 217 10.94 -8.98 9.06
N PHE A 218 10.06 -9.99 9.09
CA PHE A 218 9.54 -10.57 10.34
C PHE A 218 10.52 -11.57 10.98
N GLY A 219 11.43 -12.13 10.18
CA GLY A 219 12.48 -13.04 10.63
C GLY A 219 12.07 -14.51 10.59
N LYS A 220 13.09 -15.38 10.46
CA LYS A 220 12.94 -16.83 10.24
C LYS A 220 12.33 -17.61 11.42
N LYS A 221 12.13 -16.98 12.58
CA LYS A 221 11.53 -17.61 13.77
C LYS A 221 10.01 -17.50 13.79
N CYS A 222 9.42 -16.67 12.94
CA CYS A 222 7.98 -16.54 12.82
C CYS A 222 7.40 -17.71 12.02
N SER A 223 6.22 -18.19 12.44
CA SER A 223 5.42 -19.10 11.63
C SER A 223 4.53 -18.30 10.69
N PHE A 224 4.59 -18.61 9.40
CA PHE A 224 3.78 -17.94 8.39
C PHE A 224 2.60 -18.82 8.00
N VAL A 225 1.42 -18.22 8.01
CA VAL A 225 0.19 -18.79 7.47
C VAL A 225 -0.19 -17.96 6.26
N ILE A 226 -0.13 -18.57 5.08
CA ILE A 226 -0.58 -17.91 3.85
C ILE A 226 -2.04 -18.31 3.60
N ILE A 227 -2.86 -17.30 3.30
CA ILE A 227 -4.27 -17.46 2.92
C ILE A 227 -4.42 -16.93 1.49
N SER A 228 -4.85 -17.79 0.56
CA SER A 228 -5.01 -17.42 -0.85
C SER A 228 -6.01 -18.35 -1.53
N THR A 229 -6.72 -17.86 -2.55
CA THR A 229 -7.52 -18.70 -3.45
C THR A 229 -6.74 -19.10 -4.72
N HIS A 230 -5.53 -18.56 -4.92
CA HIS A 230 -4.72 -18.86 -6.10
C HIS A 230 -3.85 -20.10 -5.90
N LEU A 231 -3.88 -21.00 -6.89
CA LEU A 231 -3.13 -22.25 -6.87
C LEU A 231 -1.60 -22.05 -6.93
N ASP A 232 -1.13 -21.00 -7.62
CA ASP A 232 0.31 -20.69 -7.70
C ASP A 232 0.92 -20.37 -6.32
N THR A 233 0.11 -19.83 -5.40
CA THR A 233 0.50 -19.56 -4.02
C THR A 233 0.79 -20.84 -3.24
N HIS A 234 0.20 -21.98 -3.61
CA HIS A 234 0.40 -23.26 -2.94
C HIS A 234 1.85 -23.76 -3.01
N GLU A 235 2.47 -23.68 -4.19
CA GLU A 235 3.85 -24.13 -4.39
C GLU A 235 4.86 -23.23 -3.67
N ILE A 236 4.54 -21.94 -3.55
CA ILE A 236 5.36 -21.00 -2.78
C ILE A 236 5.23 -21.33 -1.30
N ALA A 237 4.01 -21.45 -0.78
CA ALA A 237 3.73 -21.73 0.62
C ALA A 237 4.38 -23.03 1.12
N LYS A 238 4.45 -24.09 0.30
CA LYS A 238 5.18 -25.32 0.64
C LYS A 238 6.65 -25.08 0.99
N LYS A 239 7.29 -24.07 0.41
CA LYS A 239 8.70 -23.75 0.64
C LYS A 239 8.90 -22.93 1.91
N VAL A 240 7.89 -22.19 2.37
CA VAL A 240 8.07 -21.10 3.36
C VAL A 240 7.14 -21.17 4.57
N CYS A 241 6.07 -21.98 4.55
CA CYS A 241 5.03 -21.95 5.58
C CYS A 241 5.06 -23.14 6.54
N SER A 242 4.68 -22.87 7.78
CA SER A 242 4.32 -23.91 8.75
C SER A 242 2.89 -24.43 8.52
N ALA A 243 2.00 -23.63 7.92
CA ALA A 243 0.66 -24.01 7.52
C ALA A 243 0.16 -23.17 6.33
N LEU A 244 -0.67 -23.75 5.47
CA LEU A 244 -1.30 -23.09 4.32
C LEU A 244 -2.82 -23.29 4.41
N LEU A 245 -3.57 -22.20 4.28
CA LEU A 245 -5.03 -22.24 4.18
C LEU A 245 -5.44 -21.78 2.78
N ILE A 246 -5.96 -22.71 1.98
CA ILE A 246 -6.56 -22.37 0.68
C ILE A 246 -8.06 -22.22 0.88
N LEU A 247 -8.59 -21.03 0.56
CA LEU A 247 -10.03 -20.80 0.49
C LEU A 247 -10.48 -21.21 -0.93
N PHE A 248 -11.48 -22.08 -1.01
CA PHE A 248 -12.11 -22.53 -2.27
C PHE A 248 -13.44 -21.83 -2.47
#